data_AF-A0A3S4HMS5-F1
#
_entry.id   AF-A0A3S4HMS5-F1
#
_cell.length_a   1.000
_cell.length_b   1.000
_cell.length_c   1.000
_cell.angle_alpha   90.00
_cell.angle_beta   90.00
_cell.angle_gamma   90.00
#
_symmetry.space_group_name_H-M   'P 1'
#
loop_
_entity.id
_entity.type
_entity.pdbx_description
1 polymer ?
#
loop_
_entity_poly.entity_id
_entity_poly.type
_entity_poly.pdbx_seq_one_letter_code
_entity_poly.pdbx_strand_id
1 'polypeptide(L)'
;MADDDIVTLIAGMGIMAMLALGVLALIAQVFYFLTLHKTMDAVSEQNRPFNGALIWLALIPVLGLVWWMVFALLLSTSIKKDLSARQAGGDGGLGISLALVILQALCFIPYLNLLVFIPAIVMWVIHWTKMAALRKQLQPAQSFQFS
;
A
#
# COMPACT_ATOMS: atom_id res chain seq x y z
N MET A 1 -0.19 -29.19 -38.34
CA MET A 1 -1.45 -28.42 -38.34
C MET A 1 -2.12 -28.50 -36.98
N ALA A 2 -2.50 -29.68 -36.47
CA ALA A 2 -3.11 -29.79 -35.12
C ALA A 2 -2.22 -29.31 -33.95
N ASP A 3 -0.90 -29.54 -34.01
CA ASP A 3 0.02 -29.13 -32.92
C ASP A 3 0.23 -27.61 -32.84
N ASP A 4 0.28 -26.92 -33.99
CA ASP A 4 0.45 -25.46 -34.05
C ASP A 4 -0.80 -24.72 -33.54
N ASP A 5 -1.99 -25.26 -33.80
CA ASP A 5 -3.26 -24.73 -33.30
C ASP A 5 -3.38 -24.88 -31.78
N ILE A 6 -2.92 -26.01 -31.22
CA ILE A 6 -2.89 -26.25 -29.76
C ILE A 6 -1.91 -25.30 -29.08
N VAL A 7 -0.70 -25.12 -29.64
CA VAL A 7 0.30 -24.18 -29.09
C VAL A 7 -0.22 -22.74 -29.14
N THR A 8 -0.88 -22.35 -30.22
CA THR A 8 -1.49 -21.02 -30.36
C THR A 8 -2.61 -20.81 -29.34
N LEU A 9 -3.43 -21.83 -29.09
CA LEU A 9 -4.50 -21.78 -28.09
C LEU A 9 -3.94 -21.67 -26.66
N ILE A 10 -2.92 -22.46 -26.30
CA ILE A 10 -2.27 -22.41 -24.98
C ILE A 10 -1.57 -21.07 -24.77
N ALA A 11 -0.84 -20.57 -25.78
CA ALA A 11 -0.19 -19.26 -25.73
C ALA A 11 -1.22 -18.13 -25.55
N GLY A 12 -2.33 -18.18 -26.29
CA GLY A 12 -3.44 -17.23 -26.14
C GLY A 12 -4.07 -17.25 -24.75
N MET A 13 -4.35 -18.45 -24.21
CA MET A 13 -4.87 -18.61 -22.84
C MET A 13 -3.88 -18.09 -21.79
N GLY A 14 -2.58 -18.37 -21.96
CA GLY A 14 -1.52 -17.89 -21.07
C GLY A 14 -1.42 -16.36 -21.05
N ILE A 15 -1.44 -15.72 -22.22
CA ILE A 15 -1.42 -14.25 -22.33
C ILE A 15 -2.66 -13.64 -21.69
N MET A 16 -3.85 -14.19 -21.96
CA MET A 16 -5.10 -13.71 -21.36
C MET A 16 -5.10 -13.85 -19.83
N ALA A 17 -4.60 -14.96 -19.30
CA ALA A 17 -4.45 -15.15 -17.86
C ALA A 17 -3.47 -14.14 -17.25
N MET A 18 -2.34 -13.88 -17.91
CA MET A 18 -1.35 -12.90 -17.46
C MET A 18 -1.92 -11.47 -17.47
N LEU A 19 -2.69 -11.12 -18.51
CA LEU A 19 -3.39 -9.84 -18.59
C LEU A 19 -4.45 -9.71 -17.49
N ALA A 20 -5.26 -10.74 -17.26
CA ALA A 20 -6.27 -10.74 -16.21
C ALA A 20 -5.65 -10.56 -14.81
N LEU A 21 -4.56 -11.28 -14.52
CA LEU A 21 -3.79 -11.11 -13.28
C LEU A 21 -3.18 -9.71 -13.16
N GLY A 22 -2.64 -9.18 -14.26
CA GLY A 22 -2.11 -7.82 -14.31
C GLY A 22 -3.16 -6.76 -13.98
N VAL A 23 -4.35 -6.86 -14.58
CA VAL A 23 -5.48 -5.97 -14.31
C VAL A 23 -5.92 -6.08 -12.86
N LEU A 24 -6.04 -7.30 -12.31
CA LEU A 24 -6.41 -7.51 -10.92
C LEU A 24 -5.40 -6.88 -9.94
N ALA A 25 -4.10 -7.06 -10.21
CA ALA A 25 -3.03 -6.45 -9.41
C ALA A 25 -3.09 -4.91 -9.46
N LEU A 26 -3.39 -4.34 -10.64
CA LEU A 26 -3.54 -2.90 -10.84
C LEU A 26 -4.71 -2.35 -10.02
N ILE A 27 -5.86 -3.04 -10.05
CA ILE A 27 -7.03 -2.69 -9.23
C ILE A 27 -6.66 -2.70 -7.74
N ALA A 28 -6.04 -3.77 -7.25
CA ALA A 28 -5.63 -3.88 -5.85
C ALA A 28 -4.68 -2.73 -5.43
N GLN A 29 -3.75 -2.35 -6.31
CA GLN A 29 -2.81 -1.25 -6.08
C GLN A 29 -3.51 0.12 -6.00
N VAL A 30 -4.50 0.38 -6.86
CA VAL A 30 -5.32 1.60 -6.78
C VAL A 30 -6.09 1.65 -5.46
N PHE A 31 -6.71 0.54 -5.05
CA PHE A 31 -7.40 0.46 -3.76
C PHE A 31 -6.47 0.70 -2.56
N TYR A 32 -5.24 0.21 -2.65
CA TYR A 32 -4.22 0.45 -1.64
C TYR A 32 -3.86 1.95 -1.55
N PHE A 33 -3.59 2.62 -2.67
CA PHE A 33 -3.30 4.07 -2.67
C PHE A 33 -4.50 4.89 -2.17
N LEU A 34 -5.71 4.51 -2.55
CA LEU A 34 -6.92 5.14 -2.04
C LEU A 34 -7.07 4.94 -0.52
N THR A 35 -6.67 3.78 0.00
CA THR A 35 -6.66 3.52 1.44
C THR A 35 -5.66 4.45 2.13
N LEU A 36 -4.42 4.54 1.65
CA LEU A 36 -3.40 5.43 2.22
C LEU A 36 -3.82 6.91 2.18
N HIS A 37 -4.40 7.35 1.05
CA HIS A 37 -4.97 8.68 0.91
C HIS A 37 -5.99 8.97 2.01
N LYS A 38 -7.00 8.11 2.13
CA LYS A 38 -8.08 8.25 3.12
C LYS A 38 -7.60 8.11 4.56
N THR A 39 -6.55 7.32 4.81
CA THR A 39 -5.94 7.21 6.14
C THR A 39 -5.22 8.50 6.49
N MET A 40 -4.47 9.11 5.57
CA MET A 40 -3.84 10.40 5.79
C MET A 40 -4.88 11.51 6.01
N ASP A 41 -6.03 11.47 5.32
CA ASP A 41 -7.16 12.39 5.53
C ASP A 41 -7.83 12.23 6.90
N ALA A 42 -7.72 11.05 7.52
CA ALA A 42 -8.29 10.79 8.83
C ALA A 42 -7.38 11.26 9.99
N VAL A 43 -6.10 11.53 9.74
CA VAL A 43 -5.18 12.09 10.74
C VAL A 43 -5.53 13.55 10.98
N SER A 44 -5.45 14.02 12.23
CA SER A 44 -5.71 15.43 12.54
C SER A 44 -4.79 16.37 11.76
N GLU A 45 -5.30 17.55 11.41
CA GLU A 45 -4.56 18.53 10.60
C GLU A 45 -3.26 18.99 11.28
N GLN A 46 -3.24 19.06 12.62
CA GLN A 46 -2.02 19.39 13.38
C GLN A 46 -0.91 18.35 13.25
N ASN A 47 -1.26 17.07 13.13
CA ASN A 47 -0.29 15.98 13.02
C ASN A 47 -0.08 15.51 11.58
N ARG A 48 -0.78 16.14 10.62
CA ARG A 48 -0.75 15.81 9.20
C ARG A 48 0.44 16.49 8.51
N PRO A 49 1.42 15.74 7.99
CA PRO A 49 2.59 16.31 7.34
C PRO A 49 2.24 16.86 5.95
N PHE A 50 1.22 16.30 5.30
CA PHE A 50 0.75 16.72 3.99
C PHE A 50 -0.62 16.13 3.62
N ASN A 51 -1.22 16.65 2.56
CA ASN A 51 -2.46 16.15 2.00
C ASN A 51 -2.32 14.70 1.50
N GLY A 52 -3.34 13.88 1.77
CA GLY A 52 -3.42 12.50 1.29
C GLY A 52 -3.32 12.37 -0.23
N ALA A 53 -3.72 13.40 -0.98
CA ALA A 53 -3.59 13.46 -2.44
C ALA A 53 -2.15 13.30 -2.94
N LEU A 54 -1.13 13.62 -2.13
CA LEU A 54 0.26 13.46 -2.56
C LEU A 54 0.66 12.00 -2.77
N ILE A 55 -0.07 11.00 -2.24
CA ILE A 55 0.26 9.59 -2.53
C ILE A 55 0.24 9.28 -4.03
N TRP A 56 -0.55 10.02 -4.82
CA TRP A 56 -0.63 9.83 -6.26
C TRP A 56 0.68 10.17 -6.99
N LEU A 57 1.59 10.96 -6.40
CA LEU A 57 2.95 11.12 -6.94
C LEU A 57 3.74 9.80 -6.96
N ALA A 58 3.34 8.80 -6.16
CA ALA A 58 3.93 7.46 -6.19
C ALA A 58 3.79 6.76 -7.55
N LEU A 59 2.85 7.19 -8.42
CA LEU A 59 2.72 6.65 -9.79
C LEU A 59 3.86 7.06 -10.72
N ILE A 60 4.63 8.10 -10.39
CA ILE A 60 5.79 8.50 -11.20
C ILE A 60 6.90 7.48 -10.97
N PRO A 61 7.42 6.76 -11.97
CA PRO A 61 8.27 5.59 -11.73
C PRO A 61 9.54 5.89 -10.90
N VAL A 62 10.31 6.92 -11.23
CA VAL A 62 11.57 7.20 -10.50
C VAL A 62 11.32 7.92 -9.17
N LEU A 63 10.59 9.04 -9.23
CA LEU A 63 10.30 9.87 -8.07
C LEU A 63 9.33 9.18 -7.10
N GLY A 64 8.35 8.47 -7.65
CA GLY A 64 7.27 7.83 -6.92
C GLY A 64 7.71 6.62 -6.12
N LEU A 65 8.73 5.89 -6.56
CA LEU A 65 9.33 4.81 -5.77
C LEU A 65 9.87 5.34 -4.43
N VAL A 66 10.65 6.43 -4.47
CA VAL A 66 11.19 7.08 -3.27
C VAL A 66 10.07 7.74 -2.48
N TRP A 67 9.17 8.45 -3.16
CA TRP A 67 8.06 9.16 -2.54
C TRP A 67 7.12 8.21 -1.77
N TRP A 68 6.83 7.04 -2.32
CA TRP A 68 5.99 6.04 -1.68
C TRP A 68 6.59 5.55 -0.35
N MET A 69 7.89 5.29 -0.34
CA MET A 69 8.60 4.90 0.89
C MET A 69 8.52 5.99 1.96
N VAL A 70 8.80 7.23 1.56
CA VAL A 70 8.74 8.41 2.44
C VAL A 70 7.31 8.62 2.96
N PHE A 71 6.31 8.50 2.08
CA PHE A 71 4.90 8.65 2.43
C PHE A 71 4.46 7.60 3.45
N ALA A 72 4.84 6.32 3.28
CA ALA A 72 4.49 5.25 4.21
C ALA A 72 5.04 5.51 5.63
N LEU A 73 6.30 5.93 5.74
CA LEU A 73 6.93 6.25 7.03
C LEU A 73 6.32 7.48 7.69
N LEU A 74 6.09 8.53 6.91
CA LEU A 74 5.50 9.78 7.42
C LEU A 74 4.05 9.56 7.84
N LEU A 75 3.26 8.80 7.08
CA LEU A 75 1.91 8.42 7.47
C LEU A 75 1.91 7.73 8.82
N SER A 76 2.72 6.68 9.00
CA SER A 76 2.77 5.98 10.29
C SER A 76 3.28 6.84 11.45
N THR A 77 4.21 7.75 11.19
CA THR A 77 4.68 8.70 12.21
C THR A 77 3.55 9.64 12.65
N SER A 78 2.75 10.10 11.69
CA SER A 78 1.62 11.00 11.89
C SER A 78 0.51 10.32 12.68
N ILE A 79 0.19 9.07 12.31
CA ILE A 79 -0.76 8.23 13.03
C ILE A 79 -0.28 7.99 14.46
N LYS A 80 1.00 7.67 14.68
CA LYS A 80 1.57 7.46 16.01
C LYS A 80 1.46 8.71 16.89
N LYS A 81 1.75 9.90 16.33
CA LYS A 81 1.58 11.17 17.04
C LYS A 81 0.11 11.41 17.40
N ASP A 82 -0.81 11.15 16.48
CA ASP A 82 -2.24 11.33 16.73
C ASP A 82 -2.78 10.37 17.78
N LEU A 83 -2.37 9.10 17.73
CA LEU A 83 -2.69 8.09 18.73
C LEU A 83 -2.11 8.43 20.11
N SER A 84 -0.87 8.91 20.15
CA SER A 84 -0.23 9.37 21.39
C SER A 84 -0.96 10.57 22.00
N ALA A 85 -1.38 11.53 21.15
CA ALA A 85 -2.18 12.67 21.58
C ALA A 85 -3.54 12.25 22.14
N ARG A 86 -4.14 11.18 21.61
CA ARG A 86 -5.39 10.58 22.09
C ARG A 86 -5.21 9.61 23.27
N GLN A 87 -3.98 9.45 23.79
CA GLN A 87 -3.60 8.45 24.80
C GLN A 87 -3.96 6.99 24.43
N ALA A 88 -4.27 6.74 23.16
CA ALA A 88 -4.49 5.43 22.62
C ALA A 88 -3.12 4.85 22.26
N GLY A 89 -2.49 4.12 23.18
CA GLY A 89 -1.16 3.56 22.95
C GLY A 89 -1.07 2.74 21.65
N GLY A 90 0.06 2.86 20.93
CA GLY A 90 0.31 2.10 19.71
C GLY A 90 1.40 2.71 18.82
N ASP A 91 2.12 1.88 18.06
CA ASP A 91 3.25 2.32 17.21
C ASP A 91 2.81 2.95 15.87
N GLY A 92 1.51 3.20 15.66
CA GLY A 92 0.98 3.80 14.42
C GLY A 92 1.29 3.03 13.13
N GLY A 93 1.70 1.76 13.24
CA GLY A 93 2.13 0.94 12.12
C GLY A 93 3.59 1.15 11.68
N LEU A 94 4.38 1.97 12.39
CA LEU A 94 5.76 2.30 12.00
C LEU A 94 6.64 1.08 11.76
N GLY A 95 6.64 0.11 12.67
CA GLY A 95 7.44 -1.11 12.48
C GLY A 95 7.13 -1.86 11.17
N ILE A 96 5.88 -1.86 10.73
CA ILE A 96 5.46 -2.57 9.51
C ILE A 96 5.80 -1.74 8.27
N SER A 97 5.60 -0.42 8.32
CA SER A 97 5.99 0.47 7.23
C SER A 97 7.51 0.46 7.04
N LEU A 98 8.29 0.44 8.12
CA LEU A 98 9.74 0.32 8.06
C LEU A 98 10.17 -1.03 7.47
N ALA A 99 9.58 -2.13 7.93
CA ALA A 99 9.87 -3.45 7.37
C ALA A 99 9.54 -3.51 5.87
N LEU A 100 8.43 -2.93 5.45
CA LEU A 100 8.03 -2.85 4.04
C LEU A 100 9.01 -2.02 3.20
N VAL A 101 9.46 -0.87 3.71
CA VAL A 101 10.46 -0.02 3.04
C VAL A 101 11.81 -0.74 2.90
N ILE A 102 12.28 -1.42 3.95
CA ILE A 102 13.51 -2.20 3.91
C ILE A 102 13.40 -3.32 2.87
N LEU A 103 12.26 -4.02 2.85
CA LEU A 103 12.00 -5.12 1.93
C LEU A 103 11.94 -4.63 0.47
N GLN A 104 11.31 -3.49 0.24
CA GLN A 104 11.29 -2.85 -1.07
C GLN A 104 12.69 -2.38 -1.52
N ALA A 105 13.52 -1.89 -0.60
CA ALA A 105 14.92 -1.54 -0.90
C ALA A 105 15.75 -2.79 -1.26
N LEU A 106 15.51 -3.92 -0.59
CA LEU A 106 16.15 -5.20 -0.91
C LEU A 106 15.79 -5.72 -2.31
N CYS A 107 14.60 -5.42 -2.83
CA CYS A 107 14.21 -5.76 -4.21
C CYS A 107 15.06 -5.06 -5.28
N PHE A 108 15.71 -3.93 -4.98
CA PHE A 108 16.61 -3.26 -5.92
C PHE A 108 17.94 -4.00 -6.10
N ILE A 109 18.28 -4.94 -5.22
CA ILE A 109 19.47 -5.77 -5.35
C ILE A 109 19.16 -6.90 -6.34
N PRO A 110 19.78 -6.93 -7.54
CA PRO A 110 19.60 -8.04 -8.46
C PRO A 110 20.00 -9.36 -7.79
N TYR A 111 19.40 -10.47 -8.20
CA TYR A 111 19.50 -11.82 -7.60
C TYR A 111 18.69 -12.07 -6.31
N LEU A 112 18.54 -11.09 -5.41
CA LEU A 112 17.69 -11.25 -4.22
C LEU A 112 16.20 -11.03 -4.51
N ASN A 113 15.87 -10.27 -5.56
CA ASN A 113 14.51 -9.93 -5.96
C ASN A 113 13.54 -11.13 -6.00
N LEU A 114 13.93 -12.26 -6.63
CA LEU A 114 13.03 -13.42 -6.76
C LEU A 114 12.63 -14.05 -5.42
N LEU A 115 13.53 -14.03 -4.44
CA LEU A 115 13.29 -14.60 -3.11
C LEU A 115 12.54 -13.61 -2.21
N VAL A 116 12.76 -12.31 -2.43
CA VAL A 116 12.16 -11.22 -1.67
C VAL A 116 10.75 -10.85 -2.17
N PHE A 117 10.40 -11.23 -3.40
CA PHE A 117 9.10 -10.90 -4.02
C PHE A 117 7.89 -11.46 -3.24
N ILE A 118 7.93 -12.73 -2.85
CA ILE A 118 6.85 -13.37 -2.08
C ILE A 118 6.65 -12.68 -0.72
N PRO A 119 7.67 -12.54 0.15
CA PRO A 119 7.49 -11.84 1.42
C PRO A 119 7.12 -10.36 1.24
N ALA A 120 7.53 -9.71 0.14
CA ALA A 120 7.13 -8.33 -0.17
C ALA A 120 5.62 -8.20 -0.37
N ILE A 121 5.01 -9.12 -1.12
CA ILE A 121 3.56 -9.16 -1.30
C ILE A 121 2.85 -9.36 0.04
N VAL A 122 3.31 -10.32 0.85
CA VAL A 122 2.71 -10.60 2.17
C VAL A 122 2.79 -9.37 3.07
N MET A 123 3.96 -8.75 3.17
CA MET A 123 4.16 -7.55 4.00
C MET A 123 3.31 -6.38 3.50
N TRP A 124 3.15 -6.23 2.17
CA TRP A 124 2.29 -5.22 1.57
C TRP A 124 0.83 -5.41 1.96
N VAL A 125 0.31 -6.64 1.93
CA VAL A 125 -1.06 -6.96 2.38
C VAL A 125 -1.23 -6.70 3.89
N ILE A 126 -0.26 -7.08 4.71
CA ILE A 126 -0.28 -6.80 6.17
C ILE A 126 -0.30 -5.30 6.42
N HIS A 127 0.57 -4.54 5.74
CA HIS A 127 0.60 -3.10 5.84
C HIS A 127 -0.75 -2.48 5.44
N TRP A 128 -1.34 -2.94 4.34
CA TRP A 128 -2.63 -2.45 3.87
C TRP A 128 -3.74 -2.65 4.91
N THR A 129 -3.89 -3.87 5.43
CA THR A 129 -4.91 -4.18 6.44
C THR A 129 -4.68 -3.40 7.75
N LYS A 130 -3.42 -3.24 8.17
CA LYS A 130 -3.05 -2.40 9.32
C LYS A 130 -3.44 -0.93 9.13
N MET A 131 -3.15 -0.35 7.97
CA MET A 131 -3.53 1.04 7.67
C MET A 131 -5.05 1.24 7.62
N ALA A 132 -5.78 0.24 7.12
CA ALA A 132 -7.24 0.24 7.15
C ALA A 132 -7.80 0.14 8.58
N ALA A 133 -7.16 -0.67 9.45
CA ALA A 133 -7.55 -0.80 10.85
C ALA A 133 -7.25 0.48 11.65
N LEU A 134 -6.06 1.06 11.48
CA LEU A 134 -5.65 2.32 12.13
C LEU A 134 -6.56 3.47 11.72
N ARG A 135 -6.97 3.53 10.45
CA ARG A 135 -7.97 4.51 9.99
C ARG A 135 -9.27 4.45 10.79
N LYS A 136 -9.77 3.25 11.11
CA LYS A 136 -11.00 3.10 11.90
C LYS A 136 -10.84 3.63 13.33
N GLN A 137 -9.63 3.58 13.89
CA GLN A 137 -9.34 4.14 15.23
C GLN A 137 -9.21 5.67 15.20
N LEU A 138 -8.80 6.24 14.07
CA LEU A 138 -8.64 7.68 13.90
C LEU A 138 -9.95 8.38 13.54
N GLN A 139 -10.85 7.68 12.84
CA GLN A 139 -12.20 8.18 12.62
C GLN A 139 -12.89 8.33 13.98
N PRO A 140 -13.37 9.53 14.35
CA PRO A 140 -14.20 9.65 15.54
C PRO A 140 -15.36 8.67 15.39
N ALA A 141 -15.74 7.99 16.49
CA ALA A 141 -16.95 7.19 16.53
C ALA A 141 -18.02 8.03 15.83
N GLN A 142 -18.60 7.52 14.74
CA GLN A 142 -19.73 8.17 14.11
C GLN A 142 -20.84 8.16 15.16
N SER A 143 -20.86 9.15 16.05
CA SER A 143 -22.03 9.50 16.81
C SER A 143 -23.02 9.91 15.73
N PHE A 144 -23.98 9.03 15.47
CA PHE A 144 -25.16 9.29 14.69
C PHE A 144 -25.87 10.51 15.30
N GLN A 145 -25.38 11.71 15.02
CA GLN A 145 -26.13 12.93 15.24
C GLN A 145 -27.09 13.05 14.07
N PHE A 146 -28.22 12.34 14.21
CA PHE A 146 -29.44 12.73 13.51
C PHE A 146 -29.80 14.12 14.03
N SER A 147 -29.59 15.13 13.18
CA SER A 147 -30.17 16.46 13.36
C SER A 147 -31.55 16.51 12.74
#